data_AF-A0A3B9T2U6-F1
#
_entry.id   AF-A0A3B9T2U6-F1
#
_cell.length_a   1.000
_cell.length_b   1.000
_cell.length_c   1.000
_cell.angle_alpha   90.00
_cell.angle_beta   90.00
_cell.angle_gamma   90.00
#
_symmetry.space_group_name_H-M   'P 1'
#
loop_
_entity.id
_entity.type
_entity.pdbx_description
1 polymer ?
#
loop_
_entity_poly.entity_id
_entity_poly.type
_entity_poly.pdbx_seq_one_letter_code
_entity_poly.pdbx_strand_id
1 'polypeptide(L)'
;MAGKKELLKTFYYRNEKSKQFVESCIKDVSEVENRSASAIIEQYILDHLLPQHVFAKSLIMQIYQEQNGGIRNVLAGFFQINAAGTEPWKAKYANLQPLVEFCLRHVDGEATCKGTEPAIYHFRSQMSALLAHIDKYVASVCDPFEHDLAAGKAAYFRSLYERAEKEANTLVFAEVFSALLEWWTVVGEWSITSRALYDLMVMLPQNALKDDAYTRTELRKLLIEISCAWEA
;
A
#
# COMPACT_ATOMS: atom_id res chain seq x y z
N MET A 1 12.34 21.51 17.89
CA MET A 1 13.61 20.87 17.46
C MET A 1 13.61 19.44 17.98
N ALA A 2 13.17 18.47 17.17
CA ALA A 2 13.26 17.06 17.53
C ALA A 2 14.70 16.59 17.31
N GLY A 3 15.33 16.06 18.35
CA GLY A 3 16.71 15.63 18.29
C GLY A 3 16.91 14.54 17.23
N LYS A 4 17.83 14.77 16.29
CA LYS A 4 18.45 13.71 15.49
C LYS A 4 19.01 12.69 16.47
N LYS A 5 18.34 11.55 16.63
CA LYS A 5 18.99 10.35 17.15
C LYS A 5 19.88 9.85 16.02
N GLU A 6 21.09 10.39 15.94
CA GLU A 6 22.17 9.74 15.20
C GLU A 6 22.39 8.39 15.86
N LEU A 7 22.06 7.31 15.14
CA LEU A 7 22.67 6.02 15.43
C LEU A 7 24.17 6.23 15.23
N LEU A 8 24.90 6.40 16.33
CA LEU A 8 26.36 6.34 16.32
C LEU A 8 26.74 5.03 15.63
N LYS A 9 27.59 5.12 14.60
CA LYS A 9 28.01 4.01 13.71
C LYS A 9 28.89 3.01 14.46
N THR A 10 28.36 2.40 15.52
CA THR A 10 29.05 1.41 16.33
C THR A 10 28.24 0.12 16.27
N PHE A 11 28.81 -0.89 15.60
CA PHE A 11 28.25 -2.24 15.63
C PHE A 11 28.55 -2.89 16.98
N TYR A 12 27.50 -3.27 17.69
CA TYR A 12 27.62 -4.10 18.88
C TYR A 12 27.51 -5.57 18.47
N TYR A 13 28.62 -6.28 18.58
CA TYR A 13 28.68 -7.70 18.24
C TYR A 13 28.28 -8.56 19.44
N ARG A 14 27.66 -9.71 19.16
CA ARG A 14 27.24 -10.66 20.19
C ARG A 14 28.41 -11.18 21.04
N ASN A 15 29.58 -11.39 20.42
CA ASN A 15 30.83 -11.81 21.05
C ASN A 15 32.01 -11.59 20.07
N GLU A 16 33.24 -11.78 20.56
CA GLU A 16 34.46 -11.57 19.77
C GLU A 16 34.57 -12.51 18.57
N LYS A 17 34.12 -13.77 18.68
CA LYS A 17 34.12 -14.72 17.58
C LYS A 17 33.21 -14.25 16.43
N SER A 18 32.02 -13.75 16.74
CA SER A 18 31.10 -13.19 15.76
C SER A 18 31.67 -11.92 15.11
N LYS A 19 32.35 -11.06 15.88
CA LYS A 19 33.03 -9.88 15.36
C LYS A 19 34.11 -10.26 14.34
N GLN A 20 35.04 -11.15 14.72
CA GLN A 20 36.13 -11.60 13.85
C GLN A 20 35.61 -12.21 12.55
N PHE A 21 34.56 -13.04 12.65
CA PHE A 21 33.92 -13.62 11.47
C PHE A 21 33.33 -12.56 10.54
N VAL A 22 32.49 -11.66 11.07
CA VAL A 22 31.82 -10.62 10.27
C VAL A 22 32.84 -9.67 9.63
N GLU A 23 33.83 -9.20 10.38
CA GLU A 23 34.86 -8.29 9.87
C GLU A 23 35.74 -8.96 8.80
N SER A 24 36.10 -10.23 8.96
CA SER A 24 36.88 -10.97 7.96
C SER A 24 36.09 -11.18 6.67
N CYS A 25 34.82 -11.60 6.75
CA CYS A 25 33.99 -11.76 5.57
C CYS A 25 33.78 -10.44 4.80
N ILE A 26 33.54 -9.34 5.52
CA ILE A 26 33.41 -8.01 4.88
C ILE A 26 34.71 -7.61 4.19
N LYS A 27 35.87 -7.89 4.82
CA LYS A 27 37.18 -7.61 4.23
C LYS A 27 37.40 -8.41 2.95
N ASP A 28 37.13 -9.72 2.97
CA ASP A 28 37.32 -10.58 1.79
C ASP A 28 36.44 -10.09 0.62
N VAL A 29 35.16 -9.78 0.87
CA VAL A 29 34.25 -9.24 -0.17
C VAL A 29 34.70 -7.85 -0.64
N SER A 30 35.17 -6.99 0.25
CA SER A 30 35.70 -5.66 -0.07
C SER A 30 36.91 -5.73 -1.02
N GLU A 31 37.81 -6.69 -0.80
CA GLU A 31 38.98 -6.94 -1.67
C GLU A 31 38.56 -7.50 -3.04
N VAL A 32 37.62 -8.44 -3.08
CA VAL A 32 37.12 -9.05 -4.33
C VAL A 32 36.33 -8.05 -5.19
N GLU A 33 35.45 -7.25 -4.59
CA GLU A 33 34.61 -6.27 -5.31
C GLU A 33 35.31 -4.92 -5.53
N ASN A 34 36.48 -4.70 -4.93
CA ASN A 34 37.20 -3.42 -4.94
C ASN A 34 36.33 -2.24 -4.45
N ARG A 35 35.62 -2.45 -3.34
CA ARG A 35 34.70 -1.49 -2.71
C ARG A 35 35.02 -1.35 -1.24
N SER A 36 34.63 -0.23 -0.61
CA SER A 36 34.86 -0.05 0.83
C SER A 36 34.00 -0.98 1.68
N ALA A 37 34.49 -1.39 2.85
CA ALA A 37 33.73 -2.19 3.82
C ALA A 37 32.36 -1.56 4.15
N SER A 38 32.28 -0.24 4.28
CA SER A 38 31.01 0.48 4.50
C SER A 38 30.02 0.31 3.35
N ALA A 39 30.49 0.32 2.10
CA ALA A 39 29.63 0.11 0.93
C ALA A 39 29.13 -1.35 0.86
N ILE A 40 29.96 -2.31 1.26
CA ILE A 40 29.56 -3.71 1.37
C ILE A 40 28.48 -3.87 2.45
N ILE A 41 28.70 -3.32 3.65
CA ILE A 41 27.71 -3.37 4.75
C ILE A 41 26.38 -2.73 4.33
N GLU A 42 26.41 -1.55 3.73
CA GLU A 42 25.21 -0.88 3.23
C GLU A 42 24.46 -1.75 2.23
N GLN A 43 25.16 -2.33 1.25
CA GLN A 43 24.57 -3.22 0.26
C GLN A 43 23.85 -4.40 0.92
N TYR A 44 24.52 -5.13 1.81
CA TYR A 44 23.91 -6.27 2.52
C TYR A 44 22.69 -5.86 3.36
N ILE A 45 22.73 -4.70 4.02
CA ILE A 45 21.59 -4.19 4.79
C ILE A 45 20.43 -3.86 3.84
N LEU A 46 20.70 -3.16 2.74
CA LEU A 46 19.65 -2.79 1.78
C LEU A 46 19.03 -4.02 1.11
N ASP A 47 19.84 -5.01 0.72
CA ASP A 47 19.36 -6.24 0.10
C ASP A 47 18.50 -7.09 1.04
N HIS A 48 18.70 -6.95 2.35
CA HIS A 48 17.87 -7.63 3.36
C HIS A 48 16.62 -6.83 3.75
N LEU A 49 16.63 -5.50 3.60
CA LEU A 49 15.54 -4.61 4.02
C LEU A 49 14.62 -4.18 2.88
N LEU A 50 14.98 -4.45 1.62
CA LEU A 50 14.29 -3.98 0.43
C LEU A 50 14.15 -5.13 -0.59
N PRO A 51 13.10 -5.12 -1.42
CA PRO A 51 12.98 -6.08 -2.52
C PRO A 51 13.98 -5.74 -3.63
N GLN A 52 14.21 -6.71 -4.52
CA GLN A 52 15.02 -6.50 -5.71
C GLN A 52 14.31 -5.58 -6.73
N HIS A 53 12.97 -5.61 -6.75
CA HIS A 53 12.18 -4.88 -7.74
C HIS A 53 12.39 -3.36 -7.60
N VAL A 54 13.01 -2.75 -8.61
CA VAL A 54 13.55 -1.38 -8.56
C VAL A 54 12.50 -0.34 -8.14
N PHE A 55 11.28 -0.42 -8.68
CA PHE A 55 10.22 0.53 -8.32
C PHE A 55 9.73 0.33 -6.89
N ALA A 56 9.61 -0.92 -6.44
CA ALA A 56 9.15 -1.22 -5.08
C ALA A 56 10.21 -0.76 -4.07
N LYS A 57 11.48 -1.02 -4.36
CA LYS A 57 12.64 -0.53 -3.60
C LYS A 57 12.59 0.99 -3.42
N SER A 58 12.43 1.73 -4.52
CA SER A 58 12.37 3.20 -4.49
C SER A 58 11.22 3.73 -3.63
N LEU A 59 10.03 3.17 -3.77
CA LEU A 59 8.86 3.58 -2.97
C LEU A 59 8.99 3.22 -1.49
N ILE A 60 9.44 2.01 -1.16
CA ILE A 60 9.58 1.56 0.23
C ILE A 60 10.58 2.44 1.00
N MET A 61 11.65 2.91 0.35
CA MET A 61 12.59 3.84 0.98
C MET A 61 11.93 5.17 1.40
N GLN A 62 10.87 5.60 0.73
CA GLN A 62 10.14 6.84 1.08
C GLN A 62 9.40 6.73 2.41
N ILE A 63 9.16 5.53 2.95
CA ILE A 63 8.59 5.35 4.30
C ILE A 63 9.38 6.13 5.36
N TYR A 64 10.71 6.22 5.19
CA TYR A 64 11.63 6.79 6.19
C TYR A 64 12.17 8.17 5.82
N GLN A 65 11.68 8.79 4.73
CA GLN A 65 12.11 10.12 4.32
C GLN A 65 11.36 11.20 5.12
N GLU A 66 12.09 12.21 5.60
CA GLU A 66 11.52 13.30 6.41
C GLU A 66 10.60 14.23 5.60
N GLN A 67 10.84 14.36 4.30
CA GLN A 67 10.05 15.21 3.39
C GLN A 67 9.32 14.35 2.37
N ASN A 68 8.01 14.56 2.23
CA ASN A 68 7.14 13.84 1.29
C ASN A 68 7.15 12.30 1.45
N GLY A 69 7.68 11.79 2.55
CA GLY A 69 7.67 10.38 2.91
C GLY A 69 6.43 9.95 3.69
N GLY A 70 6.52 8.76 4.29
CA GLY A 70 5.50 8.21 5.19
C GLY A 70 4.55 7.22 4.52
N ILE A 71 3.79 6.52 5.35
CA ILE A 71 3.00 5.34 4.95
C ILE A 71 1.98 5.66 3.85
N ARG A 72 1.24 6.75 4.02
CA ARG A 72 0.18 7.17 3.09
C ARG A 72 0.72 7.40 1.68
N ASN A 73 1.86 8.09 1.55
CA ASN A 73 2.43 8.42 0.24
C ASN A 73 2.97 7.16 -0.46
N VAL A 74 3.55 6.23 0.30
CA VAL A 74 4.02 4.95 -0.24
C VAL A 74 2.85 4.10 -0.72
N LEU A 75 1.78 3.98 0.07
CA LEU A 75 0.56 3.29 -0.37
C LEU A 75 -0.03 3.93 -1.63
N ALA A 76 -0.12 5.27 -1.69
CA ALA A 76 -0.55 5.98 -2.89
C ALA A 76 0.32 5.62 -4.10
N GLY A 77 1.64 5.61 -3.96
CA GLY A 77 2.56 5.24 -5.04
C GLY A 77 2.36 3.80 -5.53
N PHE A 78 2.13 2.85 -4.62
CA PHE A 78 1.85 1.46 -4.98
C PHE A 78 0.52 1.34 -5.75
N PHE A 79 -0.55 2.00 -5.29
CA PHE A 79 -1.83 2.00 -6.00
C PHE A 79 -1.74 2.70 -7.36
N GLN A 80 -0.98 3.79 -7.47
CA GLN A 80 -0.75 4.50 -8.72
C GLN A 80 -0.03 3.64 -9.76
N ILE A 81 1.03 2.94 -9.36
CA ILE A 81 1.73 2.00 -10.25
C ILE A 81 0.80 0.89 -10.69
N ASN A 82 0.00 0.36 -9.76
CA ASN A 82 -0.91 -0.73 -10.08
C ASN A 82 -2.06 -0.32 -11.01
N ALA A 83 -2.44 0.96 -11.01
CA ALA A 83 -3.41 1.53 -11.93
C ALA A 83 -2.90 1.68 -13.38
N ALA A 84 -1.60 1.50 -13.62
CA ALA A 84 -0.95 1.66 -14.92
C ALA A 84 -0.72 0.31 -15.64
N GLY A 85 -1.69 -0.61 -15.57
CA GLY A 85 -1.65 -1.86 -16.32
C GLY A 85 -1.64 -1.63 -17.84
N THR A 86 -1.05 -2.56 -18.58
CA THR A 86 -0.88 -2.51 -20.04
C THR A 86 -2.11 -3.02 -20.79
N GLU A 87 -2.86 -3.94 -20.18
CA GLU A 87 -4.15 -4.39 -20.70
C GLU A 87 -5.26 -3.36 -20.37
N PRO A 88 -6.21 -3.11 -21.28
CA PRO A 88 -7.30 -2.18 -21.03
C PRO A 88 -8.03 -2.51 -19.72
N TRP A 89 -8.06 -1.53 -18.82
CA TRP A 89 -8.78 -1.57 -17.54
C TRP A 89 -8.30 -2.60 -16.51
N LYS A 90 -7.22 -3.33 -16.78
CA LYS A 90 -6.63 -4.29 -15.84
C LYS A 90 -5.55 -3.63 -15.01
N ALA A 91 -5.47 -4.00 -13.75
CA ALA A 91 -4.39 -3.61 -12.88
C ALA A 91 -3.08 -4.27 -13.33
N LYS A 92 -1.95 -3.67 -12.99
CA LYS A 92 -0.63 -4.20 -13.34
C LYS A 92 -0.32 -5.51 -12.61
N TYR A 93 -0.77 -5.62 -11.36
CA TYR A 93 -0.58 -6.76 -10.48
C TYR A 93 -1.88 -7.09 -9.73
N ALA A 94 -2.14 -8.37 -9.48
CA ALA A 94 -3.38 -8.86 -8.85
C ALA A 94 -3.27 -9.03 -7.32
N ASN A 95 -2.08 -8.90 -6.74
CA ASN A 95 -1.79 -9.28 -5.35
C ASN A 95 -1.81 -8.11 -4.35
N LEU A 96 -2.60 -7.06 -4.60
CA LEU A 96 -2.65 -5.87 -3.73
C LEU A 96 -3.67 -5.94 -2.59
N GLN A 97 -4.48 -7.00 -2.50
CA GLN A 97 -5.47 -7.18 -1.42
C GLN A 97 -4.88 -6.93 -0.02
N PRO A 98 -3.68 -7.47 0.31
CA PRO A 98 -3.15 -7.31 1.66
C PRO A 98 -2.84 -5.84 2.02
N LEU A 99 -2.58 -4.97 1.02
CA LEU A 99 -2.41 -3.53 1.28
C LEU A 99 -3.72 -2.86 1.65
N VAL A 100 -4.84 -3.31 1.08
CA VAL A 100 -6.17 -2.77 1.42
C VAL A 100 -6.57 -3.22 2.83
N GLU A 101 -6.27 -4.47 3.19
CA GLU A 101 -6.43 -4.97 4.56
C GLU A 101 -5.57 -4.20 5.56
N PHE A 102 -4.32 -3.89 5.18
CA PHE A 102 -3.44 -3.04 5.97
C PHE A 102 -4.04 -1.65 6.18
N CYS A 103 -4.54 -1.01 5.11
CA CYS A 103 -5.23 0.28 5.21
C CYS A 103 -6.40 0.22 6.18
N LEU A 104 -7.26 -0.79 6.06
CA LEU A 104 -8.43 -0.96 6.94
C LEU A 104 -8.04 -1.15 8.41
N ARG A 105 -6.96 -1.88 8.70
CA ARG A 105 -6.50 -2.12 10.09
C ARG A 105 -5.93 -0.87 10.77
N HIS A 106 -5.29 0.02 10.00
CA HIS A 106 -4.50 1.14 10.55
C HIS A 106 -5.08 2.52 10.27
N VAL A 107 -6.15 2.61 9.49
CA VAL A 107 -6.91 3.85 9.32
C VAL A 107 -7.73 4.14 10.57
N ASP A 108 -7.82 5.41 10.95
CA ASP A 108 -8.76 5.89 11.95
C ASP A 108 -10.19 5.59 11.48
N GLY A 109 -10.92 4.81 12.29
CA GLY A 109 -12.28 4.35 11.99
C GLY A 109 -13.31 5.48 11.89
N GLU A 110 -12.99 6.67 12.41
CA GLU A 110 -13.85 7.86 12.34
C GLU A 110 -13.40 8.87 11.28
N ALA A 111 -12.29 8.61 10.58
CA ALA A 111 -11.82 9.53 9.55
C ALA A 111 -12.82 9.61 8.40
N THR A 112 -13.26 10.82 8.11
CA THR A 112 -14.16 11.13 6.99
C THR A 112 -13.49 12.02 5.94
N CYS A 113 -14.03 11.98 4.72
CA CYS A 113 -13.67 12.98 3.71
C CYS A 113 -14.12 14.38 4.16
N LYS A 114 -13.52 15.41 3.58
CA LYS A 114 -13.93 16.82 3.71
C LYS A 114 -14.95 17.21 2.63
N GLY A 115 -15.03 16.43 1.55
CA GLY A 115 -15.86 16.71 0.37
C GLY A 115 -15.32 17.81 -0.54
N THR A 116 -14.13 18.33 -0.26
CA THR A 116 -13.48 19.43 -1.00
C THR A 116 -12.08 19.04 -1.47
N GLU A 117 -11.67 17.79 -1.25
CA GLU A 117 -10.39 17.28 -1.69
C GLU A 117 -10.29 17.31 -3.22
N PRO A 118 -9.14 17.69 -3.80
CA PRO A 118 -8.99 17.76 -5.25
C PRO A 118 -9.32 16.46 -6.00
N ALA A 119 -9.10 15.31 -5.36
CA ALA A 119 -9.32 14.00 -5.95
C ALA A 119 -10.79 13.51 -5.86
N ILE A 120 -11.70 14.22 -5.17
CA ILE A 120 -13.05 13.71 -4.89
C ILE A 120 -13.85 13.42 -6.17
N TYR A 121 -13.72 14.25 -7.21
CA TYR A 121 -14.41 14.05 -8.49
C TYR A 121 -13.90 12.82 -9.24
N HIS A 122 -12.58 12.60 -9.21
CA HIS A 122 -11.98 11.42 -9.83
C HIS A 122 -12.39 10.15 -9.05
N PHE A 123 -12.35 10.21 -7.72
CA PHE A 123 -12.81 9.13 -6.85
C PHE A 123 -14.27 8.74 -7.12
N ARG A 124 -15.18 9.72 -7.23
CA ARG A 124 -16.60 9.50 -7.58
C ARG A 124 -16.74 8.77 -8.92
N SER A 125 -15.99 9.20 -9.93
CA SER A 125 -15.97 8.53 -11.23
C SER A 125 -15.47 7.08 -11.12
N GLN A 126 -14.46 6.80 -10.30
CA GLN A 126 -14.00 5.42 -10.09
C GLN A 126 -15.06 4.59 -9.36
N MET A 127 -15.67 5.12 -8.29
CA MET A 127 -16.74 4.45 -7.54
C MET A 127 -17.95 4.11 -8.43
N SER A 128 -18.35 5.03 -9.31
CA SER A 128 -19.43 4.81 -10.28
C SER A 128 -19.11 3.66 -11.24
N ALA A 129 -17.88 3.62 -11.77
CA ALA A 129 -17.45 2.55 -12.66
C ALA A 129 -17.36 1.20 -11.92
N LEU A 130 -16.86 1.17 -10.68
CA LEU A 130 -16.84 -0.02 -9.84
C LEU A 130 -18.25 -0.55 -9.56
N LEU A 131 -19.19 0.35 -9.25
CA LEU A 131 -20.59 -0.03 -9.06
C LEU A 131 -21.18 -0.66 -10.32
N ALA A 132 -20.86 -0.15 -11.52
CA ALA A 132 -21.31 -0.76 -12.76
C ALA A 132 -20.76 -2.19 -12.97
N HIS A 133 -19.49 -2.45 -12.57
CA HIS A 133 -18.92 -3.80 -12.59
C HIS A 133 -19.60 -4.73 -11.56
N ILE A 134 -19.87 -4.23 -10.36
CA ILE A 134 -20.59 -4.95 -9.32
C ILE A 134 -22.00 -5.30 -9.77
N ASP A 135 -22.75 -4.35 -10.34
CA ASP A 135 -24.12 -4.57 -10.82
C ASP A 135 -24.15 -5.60 -11.96
N LYS A 136 -23.15 -5.57 -12.87
CA LYS A 136 -23.00 -6.58 -13.91
C LYS A 136 -22.71 -7.97 -13.32
N TYR A 137 -21.89 -8.05 -12.28
CA TYR A 137 -21.63 -9.31 -11.58
C TYR A 137 -22.91 -9.85 -10.94
N VAL A 138 -23.62 -9.03 -10.16
CA VAL A 138 -24.88 -9.40 -9.50
C VAL A 138 -25.88 -9.93 -10.51
N ALA A 139 -26.08 -9.24 -11.64
CA ALA A 139 -26.98 -9.66 -12.71
C ALA A 139 -26.59 -11.00 -13.38
N SER A 140 -25.33 -11.43 -13.24
CA SER A 140 -24.86 -12.72 -13.76
C SER A 140 -25.04 -13.88 -12.78
N VAL A 141 -25.33 -13.60 -11.50
CA VAL A 141 -25.53 -14.63 -10.48
C VAL A 141 -26.88 -15.32 -10.71
N CYS A 142 -26.83 -16.62 -10.99
CA CYS A 142 -28.02 -17.42 -11.31
C CYS A 142 -28.66 -18.06 -10.07
N ASP A 143 -27.88 -18.34 -9.02
CA ASP A 143 -28.42 -18.89 -7.77
C ASP A 143 -29.18 -17.79 -7.01
N PRO A 144 -30.45 -18.00 -6.63
CA PRO A 144 -31.26 -16.97 -5.97
C PRO A 144 -30.70 -16.51 -4.62
N PHE A 145 -30.13 -17.42 -3.83
CA PHE A 145 -29.61 -17.07 -2.51
C PHE A 145 -28.31 -16.27 -2.62
N GLU A 146 -27.39 -16.69 -3.49
CA GLU A 146 -26.17 -15.94 -3.78
C GLU A 146 -26.49 -14.58 -4.42
N HIS A 147 -27.52 -14.52 -5.29
CA HIS A 147 -27.98 -13.29 -5.89
C HIS A 147 -28.46 -12.29 -4.82
N ASP A 148 -29.33 -12.71 -3.90
CA ASP A 148 -29.85 -11.84 -2.85
C ASP A 148 -28.74 -11.34 -1.91
N LEU A 149 -27.78 -12.21 -1.57
CA LEU A 149 -26.61 -11.83 -0.78
C LEU A 149 -25.75 -10.78 -1.53
N ALA A 150 -25.46 -11.02 -2.80
CA ALA A 150 -24.67 -10.12 -3.64
C ALA A 150 -25.40 -8.78 -3.85
N ALA A 151 -26.71 -8.80 -4.07
CA ALA A 151 -27.54 -7.60 -4.20
C ALA A 151 -27.54 -6.76 -2.92
N GLY A 152 -27.60 -7.39 -1.74
CA GLY A 152 -27.48 -6.70 -0.46
C GLY A 152 -26.12 -6.00 -0.29
N LYS A 153 -25.02 -6.68 -0.62
CA LYS A 153 -23.67 -6.07 -0.62
C LYS A 153 -23.55 -4.93 -1.63
N ALA A 154 -24.17 -5.06 -2.80
CA ALA A 154 -24.15 -4.04 -3.85
C ALA A 154 -24.96 -2.80 -3.42
N ALA A 155 -26.09 -3.00 -2.73
CA ALA A 155 -26.85 -1.91 -2.14
C ALA A 155 -26.04 -1.11 -1.11
N TYR A 156 -25.23 -1.79 -0.27
CA TYR A 156 -24.33 -1.10 0.64
C TYR A 156 -23.28 -0.28 -0.12
N PHE A 157 -22.59 -0.87 -1.11
CA PHE A 157 -21.61 -0.15 -1.94
C PHE A 157 -22.23 1.07 -2.65
N ARG A 158 -23.44 0.91 -3.19
CA ARG A 158 -24.21 2.01 -3.78
C ARG A 158 -24.48 3.13 -2.79
N SER A 159 -24.82 2.81 -1.53
CA SER A 159 -25.00 3.84 -0.50
C SER A 159 -23.71 4.62 -0.20
N LEU A 160 -22.53 3.97 -0.28
CA LEU A 160 -21.24 4.67 -0.18
C LEU A 160 -21.05 5.65 -1.34
N TYR A 161 -21.34 5.20 -2.57
CA TYR A 161 -21.26 6.05 -3.75
C TYR A 161 -22.22 7.25 -3.67
N GLU A 162 -23.46 7.03 -3.24
CA GLU A 162 -24.43 8.13 -3.08
C GLU A 162 -24.01 9.13 -2.01
N ARG A 163 -23.43 8.68 -0.89
CA ARG A 163 -22.83 9.56 0.11
C ARG A 163 -21.66 10.34 -0.49
N ALA A 164 -20.79 9.69 -1.25
CA ALA A 164 -19.68 10.37 -1.93
C ALA A 164 -20.19 11.49 -2.85
N GLU A 165 -21.31 11.31 -3.55
CA GLU A 165 -21.93 12.30 -4.43
C GLU A 165 -22.60 13.46 -3.67
N LYS A 166 -23.47 13.14 -2.71
CA LYS A 166 -24.40 14.10 -2.09
C LYS A 166 -23.88 14.71 -0.78
N GLU A 167 -23.17 13.90 0.01
CA GLU A 167 -22.80 14.21 1.40
C GLU A 167 -21.39 13.68 1.71
N ALA A 168 -20.43 14.03 0.85
CA ALA A 168 -19.09 13.44 0.87
C ALA A 168 -18.40 13.54 2.24
N ASN A 169 -18.72 14.57 3.02
CA ASN A 169 -18.19 14.78 4.37
C ASN A 169 -18.64 13.73 5.42
N THR A 170 -19.63 12.90 5.08
CA THR A 170 -20.12 11.79 5.91
C THR A 170 -19.54 10.43 5.47
N LEU A 171 -18.74 10.41 4.40
CA LEU A 171 -18.12 9.20 3.90
C LEU A 171 -16.91 8.84 4.78
N VAL A 172 -16.98 7.70 5.45
CA VAL A 172 -15.91 7.18 6.30
C VAL A 172 -14.95 6.32 5.47
N PHE A 173 -13.64 6.59 5.55
CA PHE A 173 -12.64 5.87 4.75
C PHE A 173 -12.59 4.37 5.04
N ALA A 174 -12.72 3.97 6.32
CA ALA A 174 -12.75 2.58 6.73
C ALA A 174 -13.90 1.79 6.07
N GLU A 175 -15.07 2.40 5.93
CA GLU A 175 -16.22 1.78 5.26
C GLU A 175 -15.93 1.51 3.78
N VAL A 176 -15.23 2.43 3.12
CA VAL A 176 -14.85 2.26 1.71
C VAL A 176 -13.83 1.13 1.55
N PHE A 177 -12.78 1.06 2.38
CA PHE A 177 -11.83 -0.05 2.32
C PHE A 177 -12.51 -1.39 2.58
N SER A 178 -13.40 -1.46 3.58
CA SER A 178 -14.17 -2.65 3.91
C SER A 178 -15.04 -3.10 2.72
N ALA A 179 -15.78 -2.19 2.11
CA ALA A 179 -16.63 -2.51 0.96
C ALA A 179 -15.82 -2.94 -0.28
N LEU A 180 -14.63 -2.37 -0.52
CA LEU A 180 -13.74 -2.83 -1.58
C LEU A 180 -13.20 -4.24 -1.33
N LEU A 181 -12.91 -4.59 -0.07
CA LEU A 181 -12.47 -5.94 0.31
C LEU A 181 -13.59 -6.97 0.13
N GLU A 182 -14.82 -6.63 0.50
CA GLU A 182 -16.00 -7.49 0.29
C GLU A 182 -16.23 -7.83 -1.19
N TRP A 183 -15.82 -6.95 -2.09
CA TRP A 183 -15.93 -7.10 -3.55
C TRP A 183 -14.61 -7.43 -4.24
N TRP A 184 -13.53 -7.73 -3.49
CA TRP A 184 -12.18 -7.80 -4.04
C TRP A 184 -12.05 -8.82 -5.17
N THR A 185 -12.71 -9.97 -5.07
CA THR A 185 -12.69 -11.01 -6.11
C THR A 185 -13.33 -10.56 -7.43
N VAL A 186 -14.19 -9.53 -7.39
CA VAL A 186 -14.87 -8.98 -8.57
C VAL A 186 -14.12 -7.77 -9.12
N VAL A 187 -13.63 -6.90 -8.24
CA VAL A 187 -13.07 -5.60 -8.64
C VAL A 187 -11.56 -5.47 -8.46
N GLY A 188 -10.90 -6.34 -7.69
CA GLY A 188 -9.51 -6.17 -7.27
C GLY A 188 -8.48 -6.15 -8.41
N GLU A 189 -8.76 -6.84 -9.51
CA GLU A 189 -7.86 -6.89 -10.68
C GLU A 189 -8.09 -5.74 -11.67
N TRP A 190 -8.99 -4.81 -11.39
CA TRP A 190 -9.26 -3.68 -12.28
C TRP A 190 -8.36 -2.50 -11.94
N SER A 191 -7.84 -1.81 -12.97
CA SER A 191 -7.09 -0.56 -12.81
C SER A 191 -7.93 0.51 -12.09
N ILE A 192 -9.25 0.44 -12.26
CA ILE A 192 -10.24 1.34 -11.65
C ILE A 192 -10.18 1.24 -10.12
N THR A 193 -10.08 0.03 -9.57
CA THR A 193 -9.93 -0.18 -8.12
C THR A 193 -8.63 0.42 -7.61
N SER A 194 -7.54 0.23 -8.35
CA SER A 194 -6.25 0.83 -7.99
C SER A 194 -6.30 2.37 -8.05
N ARG A 195 -7.03 2.96 -9.01
CA ARG A 195 -7.27 4.42 -9.08
C ARG A 195 -8.10 4.92 -7.90
N ALA A 196 -9.18 4.21 -7.55
CA ALA A 196 -10.00 4.54 -6.37
C ALA A 196 -9.18 4.50 -5.08
N LEU A 197 -8.34 3.47 -4.90
CA LEU A 197 -7.44 3.33 -3.75
C LEU A 197 -6.38 4.45 -3.71
N TYR A 198 -5.82 4.82 -4.86
CA TYR A 198 -4.94 5.99 -4.97
C TYR A 198 -5.66 7.27 -4.52
N ASP A 199 -6.87 7.53 -5.04
CA ASP A 199 -7.63 8.72 -4.66
C ASP A 199 -7.93 8.73 -3.16
N LEU A 200 -8.32 7.58 -2.58
CA LEU A 200 -8.52 7.45 -1.13
C LEU A 200 -7.27 7.87 -0.36
N MET A 201 -6.08 7.40 -0.74
CA MET A 201 -4.83 7.79 -0.08
C MET A 201 -4.54 9.29 -0.21
N VAL A 202 -4.85 9.90 -1.35
CA VAL A 202 -4.64 11.33 -1.58
C VAL A 202 -5.63 12.18 -0.76
N MET A 203 -6.88 11.74 -0.65
CA MET A 203 -7.91 12.43 0.13
C MET A 203 -7.74 12.23 1.64
N LEU A 204 -7.14 11.12 2.06
CA LEU A 204 -7.01 10.75 3.48
C LEU A 204 -6.25 11.83 4.28
N PRO A 205 -6.79 12.30 5.43
CA PRO A 205 -6.09 13.20 6.32
C PRO A 205 -4.72 12.63 6.74
N GLN A 206 -3.70 13.49 6.87
CA GLN A 206 -2.33 13.03 7.13
C GLN A 206 -2.18 12.21 8.43
N ASN A 207 -3.02 12.49 9.43
CA ASN A 207 -3.01 11.81 10.73
C ASN A 207 -4.01 10.65 10.82
N ALA A 208 -4.77 10.37 9.76
CA ALA A 208 -5.77 9.31 9.78
C ALA A 208 -5.17 7.91 9.52
N LEU A 209 -3.92 7.82 9.06
CA LEU A 209 -3.17 6.56 9.01
C LEU A 209 -2.10 6.58 10.10
N LYS A 210 -2.05 5.55 10.93
CA LYS A 210 -1.05 5.42 11.98
C LYS A 210 0.36 5.31 11.38
N ASP A 211 1.23 6.26 11.67
CA ASP A 211 2.63 6.27 11.18
C ASP A 211 3.62 6.19 12.35
N ASP A 212 3.72 5.00 12.94
CA ASP A 212 4.70 4.69 13.98
C ASP A 212 5.73 3.64 13.52
N ALA A 213 6.71 3.32 14.36
CA ALA A 213 7.76 2.36 14.00
C ALA A 213 7.21 0.94 13.73
N TYR A 214 6.15 0.53 14.42
CA TYR A 214 5.53 -0.78 14.25
C TYR A 214 4.80 -0.83 12.91
N THR A 215 3.92 0.13 12.64
CA THR A 215 3.11 0.18 11.42
C THR A 215 3.99 0.35 10.17
N ARG A 216 5.08 1.14 10.25
CA ARG A 216 6.08 1.23 9.16
C ARG A 216 6.80 -0.10 8.91
N THR A 217 7.11 -0.85 9.96
CA THR A 217 7.80 -2.15 9.84
C THR A 217 6.86 -3.22 9.26
N GLU A 218 5.60 -3.24 9.69
CA GLU A 218 4.57 -4.12 9.12
C GLU A 218 4.40 -3.84 7.63
N LEU A 219 4.18 -2.57 7.25
CA LEU A 219 4.04 -2.18 5.84
C LEU A 219 5.25 -2.57 5.02
N ARG A 220 6.47 -2.29 5.50
CA ARG A 220 7.70 -2.61 4.77
C ARG A 220 7.77 -4.11 4.45
N LYS A 221 7.52 -4.97 5.43
CA LYS A 221 7.54 -6.43 5.22
C LYS A 221 6.48 -6.86 4.20
N LEU A 222 5.28 -6.31 4.32
CA LEU A 222 4.19 -6.60 3.41
C LEU A 222 4.50 -6.18 1.96
N LEU A 223 5.10 -5.00 1.77
CA LEU A 223 5.49 -4.51 0.44
C LEU A 223 6.62 -5.35 -0.16
N ILE A 224 7.56 -5.84 0.66
CA ILE A 224 8.58 -6.80 0.21
C ILE A 224 7.90 -8.08 -0.29
N GLU A 225 7.04 -8.69 0.51
CA GLU A 225 6.33 -9.93 0.17
C GLU A 225 5.52 -9.79 -1.13
N ILE A 226 4.77 -8.70 -1.27
CA ILE A 226 3.97 -8.42 -2.48
C ILE A 226 4.86 -8.24 -3.71
N SER A 227 5.94 -7.48 -3.59
CA SER A 227 6.78 -7.12 -4.74
C SER A 227 7.76 -8.21 -5.18
N CYS A 228 8.07 -9.19 -4.32
CA CYS A 228 8.81 -10.39 -4.73
C CYS A 228 8.09 -11.16 -5.85
N ALA A 229 6.76 -11.10 -5.91
CA ALA A 229 5.98 -11.77 -6.96
C ALA A 229 5.97 -11.02 -8.30
N TRP A 230 6.57 -9.83 -8.39
CA TRP A 230 6.52 -8.98 -9.58
C TRP A 230 7.71 -9.15 -10.53
N GLU A 231 8.69 -9.95 -10.13
CA GLU A 231 9.91 -10.24 -10.90
C GLU A 231 9.82 -11.51 -11.76
N ALA A 232 8.59 -11.99 -12.00
CA ALA A 232 8.32 -13.13 -12.89
C ALA A 232 7.96 -12.68 -14.32
#